data_AF-A0AAN1TXC1-F1
#
_entry.id   AF-A0AAN1TXC1-F1
#
_cell.length_a   1.000
_cell.length_b   1.000
_cell.length_c   1.000
_cell.angle_alpha   90.00
_cell.angle_beta   90.00
_cell.angle_gamma   90.00
#
_symmetry.space_group_name_H-M   'P 1'
#
loop_
_entity.id
_entity.type
_entity.pdbx_description
1 polymer ?
#
loop_
_entity_poly.entity_id
_entity_poly.type
_entity_poly.pdbx_seq_one_letter_code
_entity_poly.pdbx_strand_id
1 'polypeptide(L)' 'MNANLDQRHFSIKSVPSKTQRRYTIGYQPKRGDCTTPAIHLSGKWLREAGFDTGTVITVKIEQGCLLLIPESVQM' A
#
# COMPACT_ATOMS: atom_id res chain seq x y z
N MET A 1 -8.64 24.59 -37.31
CA MET A 1 -8.42 23.13 -37.47
C MET A 1 -6.91 22.97 -37.48
N ASN A 2 -6.20 22.27 -36.61
CA ASN A 2 -6.42 21.17 -35.68
C ASN A 2 -5.27 21.22 -34.64
N ALA A 3 -5.57 20.92 -33.36
CA ALA A 3 -4.59 21.00 -32.28
C ALA A 3 -3.58 19.84 -32.37
N ASN A 4 -2.29 20.17 -32.35
CA ASN A 4 -1.19 19.21 -32.17
C ASN A 4 -1.01 19.03 -30.65
N LEU A 5 -1.27 17.82 -30.15
CA LEU A 5 -1.17 17.47 -28.74
C LEU A 5 0.27 17.10 -28.41
N ASP A 6 0.99 18.07 -27.82
CA ASP A 6 2.32 17.89 -27.24
C ASP A 6 2.36 16.71 -26.27
N GLN A 7 3.22 15.74 -26.58
CA GLN A 7 3.68 14.71 -25.65
C GLN A 7 4.47 15.37 -24.51
N ARG A 8 3.81 15.63 -23.37
CA ARG A 8 4.52 15.99 -22.13
C ARG A 8 4.69 14.77 -21.25
N HIS A 9 5.88 14.17 -21.34
CA HIS A 9 6.42 13.27 -20.34
C HIS A 9 6.41 13.95 -18.96
N PHE A 10 5.44 13.61 -18.11
CA PHE A 10 5.45 14.02 -16.71
C PHE A 10 6.41 13.14 -15.91
N SER A 11 7.71 13.45 -15.97
CA SER A 11 8.67 12.97 -14.97
C SER A 11 8.57 13.87 -13.74
N ILE A 12 7.52 13.67 -12.92
CA ILE A 12 7.46 14.29 -11.59
C ILE A 12 8.47 13.56 -10.70
N LYS A 13 9.64 14.16 -10.45
CA LYS A 13 10.51 13.77 -9.34
C LYS A 13 9.83 14.25 -8.05
N SER A 14 8.87 13.49 -7.53
CA SER A 14 8.18 13.82 -6.29
C SER A 14 9.12 13.60 -5.10
N VAL A 15 9.31 14.63 -4.29
CA VAL A 15 9.82 14.52 -2.92
C VAL A 15 9.05 13.39 -2.23
N PRO A 16 9.69 12.37 -1.60
CA PRO A 16 8.97 11.29 -0.97
C PRO A 16 8.09 11.89 0.12
N SER A 17 6.76 11.81 -0.07
CA SER A 17 5.83 12.17 0.97
C SER A 17 6.10 11.23 2.16
N LYS A 18 6.12 11.77 3.38
CA LYS A 18 6.29 10.96 4.61
C LYS A 18 5.20 9.86 4.76
N THR A 19 4.19 9.89 3.88
CA THR A 19 3.02 9.04 3.82
C THR A 19 3.12 7.86 2.84
N GLN A 20 4.16 7.75 2.01
CA GLN A 20 4.30 6.64 1.04
C GLN A 20 5.51 5.75 1.34
N ARG A 21 5.31 4.43 1.27
CA ARG A 21 6.36 3.41 1.41
C ARG A 21 6.24 2.38 0.29
N ARG A 22 7.38 1.94 -0.27
CA ARG A 22 7.44 0.92 -1.33
C ARG A 22 7.79 -0.42 -0.70
N TYR A 23 7.05 -1.45 -1.08
CA TYR A 23 7.26 -2.84 -0.66
C TYR A 23 7.29 -3.74 -1.89
N THR A 24 8.03 -4.84 -1.79
CA THR A 24 8.01 -5.92 -2.79
C THR A 24 7.16 -7.05 -2.24
N ILE A 25 6.29 -7.62 -3.09
CA ILE A 25 5.55 -8.83 -2.74
C ILE A 25 6.53 -10.00 -2.66
N GLY A 26 6.59 -10.63 -1.50
CA GLY A 26 7.33 -11.86 -1.28
C GLY A 26 6.42 -13.08 -1.38
N TYR A 27 6.87 -14.18 -0.82
CA TYR A 27 6.07 -15.40 -0.65
C TYR A 27 5.92 -15.73 0.83
N GLN A 28 4.86 -16.45 1.19
CA GLN A 28 4.70 -16.99 2.54
C GLN A 28 5.54 -18.26 2.68
N PRO A 29 6.58 -18.29 3.55
CA PRO A 29 7.43 -19.47 3.68
C PRO A 29 6.65 -20.61 4.34
N LYS A 30 6.17 -21.56 3.52
CA LYS A 30 5.58 -22.82 3.98
C LYS A 30 6.37 -23.99 3.39
N ARG A 31 7.40 -24.48 4.09
CA ARG A 31 8.16 -25.72 3.76
C ARG A 31 8.27 -26.03 2.25
N GLY A 32 8.78 -25.09 1.45
CA GLY A 32 9.01 -25.27 0.01
C GLY A 32 7.90 -24.78 -0.93
N ASP A 33 6.73 -24.40 -0.42
CA ASP A 33 5.73 -23.68 -1.20
C ASP A 33 6.08 -22.19 -1.29
N CYS A 34 6.40 -21.74 -2.50
CA CYS A 34 6.69 -20.35 -2.85
C CYS A 34 5.60 -19.72 -3.72
N THR A 35 4.45 -20.39 -3.90
CA THR A 35 3.39 -19.93 -4.81
C THR A 35 2.43 -18.94 -4.16
N THR A 36 2.34 -18.94 -2.84
CA THR A 36 1.45 -18.05 -2.10
C THR A 36 2.09 -16.66 -1.92
N PRO A 37 1.55 -15.59 -2.54
CA PRO A 37 2.10 -14.24 -2.38
C PRO A 37 1.85 -13.72 -0.96
N ALA A 38 2.81 -12.96 -0.44
CA ALA A 38 2.72 -12.34 0.87
C ALA A 38 3.26 -10.91 0.85
N ILE A 39 2.59 -10.02 1.59
CA ILE A 39 3.07 -8.67 1.88
C ILE A 39 3.23 -8.54 3.40
N HIS A 40 4.39 -8.04 3.84
CA HIS A 40 4.67 -7.80 5.25
C HIS A 40 4.84 -6.29 5.47
N LEU A 41 3.90 -5.71 6.22
CA LEU A 41 3.94 -4.31 6.62
C LEU A 41 4.36 -4.25 8.10
N SER A 42 5.50 -3.62 8.38
CA SER A 42 6.00 -3.48 9.74
C SER A 42 6.71 -2.13 9.95
N GLY A 43 6.72 -1.67 11.20
CA GLY A 43 7.43 -0.47 11.64
C GLY A 43 6.57 0.52 12.43
N LYS A 44 7.22 1.41 13.18
CA LYS A 44 6.56 2.42 14.02
C LYS A 44 5.61 3.35 13.24
N TRP A 45 5.85 3.51 11.95
CA TRP A 45 5.02 4.31 11.06
C TRP A 45 3.58 3.81 10.93
N LEU A 46 3.30 2.52 11.19
CA LEU A 46 1.94 2.00 11.21
C LEU A 46 1.12 2.66 12.32
N ARG A 47 1.71 2.82 13.50
CA ARG A 47 1.09 3.56 14.61
C ARG A 47 0.88 5.03 14.25
N GLU A 48 1.87 5.67 13.60
CA GLU A 48 1.73 7.06 13.11
C GLU A 48 0.59 7.20 12.07
N ALA A 49 0.29 6.13 11.33
CA ALA A 49 -0.81 6.06 10.38
C ALA A 49 -2.15 5.58 11.00
N GLY A 50 -2.22 5.41 12.33
CA GLY A 50 -3.44 5.02 13.05
C GLY A 50 -3.68 3.50 13.18
N PHE A 51 -2.69 2.67 12.83
CA PHE A 51 -2.74 1.22 13.01
C PHE A 51 -1.92 0.81 14.25
N ASP A 52 -2.54 0.86 15.44
CA ASP A 52 -1.89 0.39 16.67
C ASP A 52 -1.98 -1.13 16.82
N THR A 53 -1.15 -1.70 17.69
CA THR A 53 -1.16 -3.13 18.01
C THR A 53 -2.50 -3.53 18.59
N GLY A 54 -3.09 -4.60 18.07
CA GLY A 54 -4.42 -5.08 18.50
C GLY A 54 -5.59 -4.41 17.77
N THR A 55 -5.34 -3.44 16.89
CA THR A 55 -6.38 -2.88 16.02
C THR A 55 -6.87 -3.95 15.05
N VAL A 56 -8.17 -4.21 15.04
CA VAL A 56 -8.80 -5.04 14.00
C VAL A 56 -8.82 -4.23 12.71
N ILE A 57 -8.43 -4.84 11.59
CA ILE A 57 -8.40 -4.19 10.29
C ILE A 57 -9.29 -4.93 9.30
N THR A 58 -9.94 -4.17 8.42
CA THR A 58 -10.60 -4.69 7.23
C THR A 58 -9.73 -4.39 6.01
N VAL A 59 -9.53 -5.37 5.15
CA VAL A 59 -8.87 -5.18 3.84
C VAL A 59 -9.94 -5.19 2.76
N LYS A 60 -10.13 -4.06 2.08
CA LYS A 60 -11.00 -3.98 0.89
C LYS A 60 -10.15 -4.08 -0.37
N ILE A 61 -10.71 -4.72 -1.40
CA ILE A 61 -10.07 -4.90 -2.71
C ILE A 61 -10.84 -4.09 -3.73
N GLU A 62 -10.20 -3.08 -4.32
CA GLU A 62 -10.83 -2.16 -5.27
C GLU A 62 -9.89 -1.93 -6.46
N GLN A 63 -10.30 -2.33 -7.67
CA GLN A 63 -9.61 -2.09 -8.95
C GLN A 63 -8.07 -2.24 -8.90
N GLY A 64 -7.55 -3.30 -8.27
CA GLY A 64 -6.11 -3.56 -8.18
C GLY A 64 -5.40 -2.91 -6.98
N CYS A 65 -6.15 -2.27 -6.08
CA CYS A 65 -5.68 -1.69 -4.82
C CYS A 65 -6.17 -2.51 -3.63
N LEU A 66 -5.34 -2.56 -2.59
CA LEU A 66 -5.72 -3.03 -1.26
C LEU A 66 -5.87 -1.82 -0.34
N LEU A 67 -7.08 -1.61 0.17
CA LEU A 67 -7.35 -0.56 1.15
C LEU A 67 -7.39 -1.20 2.53
N LEU A 68 -6.42 -0.84 3.38
CA LEU A 68 -6.41 -1.23 4.79
C LEU A 68 -7.17 -0.19 5.58
N ILE A 69 -8.24 -0.60 6.25
CA ILE A 69 -9.12 0.27 7.03
C ILE A 69 -9.12 -0.26 8.47
N PRO A 70 -8.63 0.51 9.45
CA PRO A 70 -8.76 0.13 10.85
C PRO A 70 -10.23 0.20 11.25
N GLU A 71 -10.71 -0.84 11.92
CA GLU A 71 -12.04 -0.83 12.53
C GLU A 71 -11.99 0.14 13.70
N SER A 72 -12.75 1.25 13.60
CA SER A 72 -12.87 2.17 14.71
C SER A 72 -13.60 1.45 15.83
N VAL A 73 -12.93 1.25 16.97
CA VAL A 73 -13.63 0.81 18.17
C VAL A 73 -14.53 1.96 18.60
N GLN A 74 -15.81 1.88 18.25
CA GLN A 74 -16.83 2.72 18.87
C GLN A 74 -16.95 2.24 20.31
N MET A 75 -16.25 2.92 21.22
CA MET A 75 -16.52 2.86 22.65
C MET A 75 -17.41 4.03 23.03
#